data_AF-A0A2J8XU16-F1
#
_entry.id   AF-A0A2J8XU16-F1
#
_cell.length_a   1.000
_cell.length_b   1.000
_cell.length_c   1.000
_cell.angle_alpha   90.00
_cell.angle_beta   90.00
_cell.angle_gamma   90.00
#
_symmetry.space_group_name_H-M   'P 1'
#
loop_
_entity.id
_entity.type
_entity.pdbx_description
1 polymer ?
#
loop_
_entity_poly.entity_id
_entity_poly.type
_entity_poly.pdbx_seq_one_letter_code
_entity_poly.pdbx_strand_id
1 'polypeptide(L)'
;MGCMYSSPPEEPALRRTSSVRESSFVEKMKKTGRNIIVFYGSQTGTAEEFANRLSKDAHRYGMRGMSADPEEYDLADLSSLPEIDNALVVFCMATYGEGDPTDNAQDF
;
A
#
# COMPACT_ATOMS: atom_id res chain seq x y z
N MET A 1 -4.70 -55.55 -3.48
CA MET A 1 -5.13 -54.40 -4.28
C MET A 1 -5.23 -53.20 -3.34
N GLY A 2 -4.11 -52.51 -3.11
CA GLY A 2 -4.04 -51.34 -2.24
C GLY A 2 -3.46 -50.20 -3.04
N CYS A 3 -4.30 -49.20 -3.39
CA CYS A 3 -3.87 -47.99 -4.07
C CYS A 3 -2.99 -47.18 -3.12
N MET A 4 -1.69 -47.12 -3.39
CA MET A 4 -0.82 -46.10 -2.81
C MET A 4 -1.18 -44.76 -3.46
N TYR A 5 -1.89 -43.90 -2.74
CA TYR A 5 -1.96 -42.48 -3.09
C TYR A 5 -0.66 -41.83 -2.64
N SER A 6 0.29 -41.71 -3.57
CA SER A 6 1.49 -40.90 -3.39
C SER A 6 1.08 -39.43 -3.47
N SER A 7 1.16 -38.72 -2.34
CA SER A 7 1.00 -37.26 -2.26
C SER A 7 2.06 -36.59 -3.14
N PRO A 8 1.70 -35.61 -3.98
CA PRO A 8 2.70 -34.84 -4.72
C PRO A 8 3.57 -34.05 -3.73
N PRO A 9 4.88 -33.87 -4.02
CA PRO A 9 5.74 -33.04 -3.18
C PRO A 9 5.24 -31.58 -3.24
N GLU A 10 5.04 -30.96 -2.09
CA GLU A 10 4.77 -29.52 -1.99
C GLU A 10 5.97 -28.76 -2.56
N GLU A 11 5.77 -28.14 -3.72
CA GLU A 11 6.72 -27.18 -4.27
C GLU A 11 6.79 -25.98 -3.32
N PRO A 12 7.98 -25.58 -2.83
CA PRO A 12 8.10 -24.38 -2.04
C PRO A 12 7.75 -23.19 -2.94
N ALA A 13 6.60 -22.56 -2.64
CA ALA A 13 6.16 -21.32 -3.26
C ALA A 13 7.35 -20.34 -3.31
N LEU A 14 7.66 -19.88 -4.52
CA LEU A 14 8.77 -18.99 -4.81
C LEU A 14 8.79 -17.84 -3.78
N ARG A 15 9.76 -17.88 -2.88
CA ARG A 15 10.19 -16.71 -2.12
C ARG A 15 10.60 -15.65 -3.14
N ARG A 16 9.74 -14.65 -3.39
CA ARG A 16 10.14 -13.38 -4.01
C ARG A 16 11.06 -12.65 -3.03
N THR A 17 12.29 -13.11 -2.93
CA THR A 17 13.36 -12.36 -2.29
C THR A 17 14.04 -11.50 -3.36
N SER A 18 14.20 -10.21 -3.01
CA SER A 18 15.30 -9.32 -3.44
C SER A 18 15.14 -8.35 -4.62
N SER A 19 13.99 -7.70 -4.82
CA SER A 19 13.95 -6.41 -5.57
C SER A 19 13.15 -5.27 -4.92
N VAL A 20 12.44 -5.52 -3.81
CA VAL A 20 11.51 -4.54 -3.19
C VAL A 20 12.22 -3.47 -2.33
N ARG A 21 13.47 -3.69 -1.90
CA ARG A 21 14.13 -2.78 -0.92
C ARG A 21 14.51 -1.40 -1.47
N GLU A 22 14.41 -1.13 -2.76
CA GLU A 22 14.80 0.17 -3.33
C GLU A 22 13.64 1.19 -3.46
N SER A 23 12.38 0.80 -3.20
CA SER A 23 11.22 1.70 -3.35
C SER A 23 10.26 1.72 -2.16
N SER A 24 10.77 1.61 -0.92
CA SER A 24 9.94 1.83 0.27
C SER A 24 9.31 3.23 0.27
N PHE A 25 8.00 3.33 0.55
CA PHE A 25 7.33 4.62 0.65
C PHE A 25 7.85 5.43 1.83
N VAL A 26 8.28 4.78 2.92
CA VAL A 26 8.84 5.44 4.11
C VAL A 26 10.12 6.18 3.75
N GLU A 27 11.02 5.53 3.00
CA GLU A 27 12.25 6.15 2.52
C GLU A 27 11.97 7.32 1.55
N LYS A 28 10.94 7.17 0.69
CA LYS A 28 10.48 8.25 -0.19
C LYS A 28 9.93 9.44 0.60
N MET A 29 9.17 9.18 1.66
CA MET A 29 8.65 10.21 2.57
C MET A 29 9.78 10.95 3.28
N LYS A 30 10.75 10.24 3.84
CA LYS A 30 11.95 10.83 4.47
C LYS A 30 12.73 11.71 3.49
N LYS A 31 13.05 11.20 2.30
CA LYS A 31 13.80 11.94 1.26
C LYS A 31 13.09 13.21 0.77
N THR A 32 11.76 13.19 0.74
CA THR A 32 10.95 14.33 0.27
C THR A 32 10.50 15.25 1.40
N GLY A 33 10.80 14.90 2.66
CA GLY A 33 10.36 15.63 3.85
C GLY A 33 8.84 15.64 4.00
N ARG A 34 8.19 14.52 3.68
CA ARG A 34 6.74 14.32 3.82
C ARG A 34 6.44 13.53 5.08
N ASN A 35 5.39 13.94 5.79
CA ASN A 35 4.93 13.30 7.02
C ASN A 35 3.50 12.76 6.91
N ILE A 36 2.79 13.05 5.82
CA ILE A 36 1.48 12.45 5.54
C ILE A 36 1.55 11.66 4.24
N ILE A 37 0.98 10.45 4.25
CA ILE A 37 0.71 9.67 3.05
C ILE A 37 -0.76 9.27 3.00
N VAL A 38 -1.36 9.39 1.83
CA VAL A 38 -2.76 9.04 1.57
C VAL A 38 -2.82 7.97 0.50
N PHE A 39 -3.14 6.74 0.90
CA PHE A 39 -3.36 5.65 -0.03
C PHE A 39 -4.76 5.70 -0.61
N TYR A 40 -4.93 5.34 -1.88
CA TYR A 40 -6.24 5.26 -2.51
C TYR A 40 -6.49 3.88 -3.12
N GLY A 41 -7.58 3.22 -2.73
CA GLY A 41 -8.15 2.09 -3.44
C GLY A 41 -9.25 2.60 -4.36
N SER A 42 -9.05 2.59 -5.68
CA SER A 42 -9.92 3.28 -6.63
C SER A 42 -10.02 2.53 -7.95
N GLN A 43 -11.23 2.31 -8.46
CA GLN A 43 -11.45 1.73 -9.80
C GLN A 43 -11.62 2.80 -10.90
N THR A 44 -12.38 3.85 -10.60
CA THR A 44 -12.74 4.89 -11.59
C THR A 44 -12.19 6.28 -11.24
N GLY A 45 -11.24 6.34 -10.31
CA GLY A 45 -10.51 7.58 -9.95
C GLY A 45 -11.14 8.44 -8.85
N THR A 46 -12.32 8.09 -8.31
CA THR A 46 -12.98 8.91 -7.27
C THR A 46 -12.16 8.99 -5.97
N ALA A 47 -11.72 7.84 -5.46
CA ALA A 47 -10.92 7.80 -4.23
C ALA A 47 -9.51 8.38 -4.44
N GLU A 48 -8.95 8.22 -5.63
CA GLU A 48 -7.69 8.87 -6.04
C GLU A 48 -7.81 10.40 -5.98
N GLU A 49 -8.90 10.96 -6.51
CA GLU A 49 -9.11 12.40 -6.47
C GLU A 49 -9.24 12.91 -5.03
N PHE A 50 -9.92 12.16 -4.15
CA PHE A 50 -9.99 12.49 -2.73
C PHE A 50 -8.62 12.43 -2.05
N ALA A 51 -7.82 11.39 -2.30
CA ALA A 51 -6.48 11.28 -1.77
C ALA A 51 -5.57 12.43 -2.23
N ASN A 52 -5.67 12.81 -3.51
CA ASN A 52 -4.95 13.96 -4.07
C ASN A 52 -5.36 15.30 -3.45
N ARG A 53 -6.65 15.48 -3.14
CA ARG A 53 -7.13 16.68 -2.44
C ARG A 53 -6.64 16.71 -0.99
N LEU A 54 -6.74 15.59 -0.27
CA LEU A 54 -6.27 15.48 1.11
C LEU A 54 -4.75 15.69 1.25
N SER A 55 -3.96 15.14 0.33
CA SER A 55 -2.50 15.30 0.36
C SER A 55 -2.07 16.75 0.12
N LYS A 56 -2.79 17.49 -0.73
CA LYS A 56 -2.60 18.94 -0.93
C LYS A 56 -3.05 19.76 0.28
N ASP A 57 -4.14 19.35 0.92
CA ASP A 57 -4.68 20.02 2.09
C ASP A 57 -3.73 20.00 3.29
N ALA A 58 -2.89 18.97 3.42
CA ALA A 58 -1.82 18.88 4.41
C ALA A 58 -0.93 20.14 4.44
N HIS A 59 -0.67 20.74 3.27
CA HIS A 59 0.16 21.94 3.16
C HIS A 59 -0.43 23.15 3.91
N ARG A 60 -1.77 23.25 3.96
CA ARG A 60 -2.47 24.33 4.67
C ARG A 60 -2.31 24.25 6.19
N TYR A 61 -1.94 23.08 6.70
CA TYR A 61 -1.73 22.81 8.12
C TYR A 61 -0.23 22.76 8.49
N GLY A 62 0.66 23.23 7.61
CA GLY A 62 2.12 23.18 7.84
C GLY A 62 2.73 21.78 7.72
N MET A 63 1.97 20.81 7.21
CA MET A 63 2.42 19.44 6.97
C MET A 63 2.67 19.21 5.47
N ARG A 64 3.28 18.08 5.12
CA ARG A 64 3.58 17.74 3.72
C ARG A 64 3.05 16.35 3.41
N GLY A 65 2.01 16.33 2.58
CA GLY A 65 1.34 15.11 2.15
C GLY A 65 1.83 14.58 0.79
N MET A 66 1.62 13.29 0.56
CA MET A 66 1.58 12.69 -0.77
C MET A 66 0.43 11.70 -0.88
N SER A 67 -0.09 11.54 -2.09
CA SER A 67 -0.94 10.42 -2.48
C SER A 67 -0.08 9.28 -3.05
N ALA A 68 -0.53 8.05 -2.87
CA ALA A 68 0.15 6.85 -3.36
C ALA A 68 -0.85 5.75 -3.68
N ASP A 69 -0.56 4.97 -4.72
CA ASP A 69 -1.27 3.73 -5.00
C ASP A 69 -0.74 2.63 -4.07
N PRO A 70 -1.60 1.95 -3.27
CA PRO A 70 -1.16 0.84 -2.43
C PRO A 70 -0.56 -0.33 -3.23
N GLU A 71 -0.92 -0.54 -4.50
CA GLU A 71 -0.36 -1.63 -5.34
C GLU A 71 1.16 -1.44 -5.62
N GLU A 72 1.64 -0.19 -5.61
CA GLU A 72 3.04 0.14 -5.89
C GLU A 72 3.98 -0.08 -4.69
N TYR A 73 3.44 -0.27 -3.48
CA TYR A 73 4.23 -0.31 -2.25
C TYR A 73 3.90 -1.54 -1.39
N ASP A 74 4.92 -2.05 -0.71
CA ASP A 74 4.71 -3.06 0.33
C ASP A 74 4.23 -2.38 1.61
N LEU A 75 2.98 -2.61 1.99
CA LEU A 75 2.37 -2.02 3.18
C LEU A 75 2.91 -2.65 4.48
N ALA A 76 3.74 -3.70 4.41
CA ALA A 76 4.56 -4.13 5.54
C ALA A 76 5.48 -3.00 6.04
N ASP A 77 5.87 -2.06 5.18
CA ASP A 77 6.68 -0.89 5.55
C ASP A 77 5.95 0.08 6.50
N LEU A 78 4.63 -0.08 6.72
CA LEU A 78 3.88 0.67 7.75
C LEU A 78 4.51 0.52 9.14
N SER A 79 5.22 -0.59 9.42
CA SER A 79 5.93 -0.75 10.69
C SER A 79 7.06 0.25 10.90
N SER A 80 7.63 0.80 9.81
CA SER A 80 8.70 1.82 9.84
C SER A 80 8.15 3.25 9.77
N LEU A 81 6.84 3.43 9.62
CA LEU A 81 6.19 4.75 9.60
C LEU A 81 6.42 5.57 10.89
N PRO A 82 6.48 4.98 12.10
CA PRO A 82 6.82 5.71 13.33
C PRO A 82 8.23 6.32 13.37
N GLU A 83 9.11 5.98 12.42
CA GLU A 83 10.44 6.59 12.29
C GLU A 83 10.39 8.04 11.76
N ILE A 84 9.23 8.48 11.26
CA ILE A 84 8.99 9.84 10.77
C ILE A 84 8.22 10.64 11.84
N ASP A 85 8.69 11.84 12.17
CA ASP A 85 8.00 12.71 13.13
C ASP A 85 6.63 13.15 12.61
N ASN A 86 5.60 13.07 13.47
CA ASN A 86 4.21 13.40 13.15
C ASN A 86 3.69 12.65 11.91
N ALA A 87 4.11 11.39 11.75
CA ALA A 87 3.68 10.57 10.65
C ALA A 87 2.18 10.24 10.73
N LEU A 88 1.48 10.41 9.62
CA LEU A 88 0.07 10.05 9.47
C LEU A 88 -0.14 9.29 8.16
N VAL A 89 -0.83 8.17 8.24
CA VAL A 89 -1.32 7.42 7.09
C VAL A 89 -2.84 7.59 6.99
N VAL A 90 -3.35 7.81 5.78
CA VAL A 90 -4.79 7.90 5.52
C VAL A 90 -5.14 6.96 4.37
N PHE A 91 -6.30 6.31 4.44
CA PHE A 91 -6.78 5.38 3.40
C PHE A 91 -8.11 5.87 2.83
N CYS A 92 -8.13 6.16 1.53
CA CYS A 92 -9.32 6.42 0.75
C CYS A 92 -9.69 5.14 -0.02
N MET A 93 -10.53 4.29 0.56
CA MET A 93 -10.86 2.99 -0.02
C MET A 93 -12.27 3.00 -0.60
N ALA A 94 -12.38 2.79 -1.91
CA ALA A 94 -13.64 2.44 -2.53
C ALA A 94 -13.92 0.94 -2.36
N THR A 95 -15.20 0.58 -2.33
CA THR A 95 -15.66 -0.81 -2.40
C THR A 95 -16.26 -1.06 -3.77
N TYR A 96 -16.07 -2.25 -4.31
CA TYR A 96 -16.63 -2.66 -5.60
C TYR A 96 -17.46 -3.95 -5.45
N GLY A 97 -18.39 -4.19 -6.38
CA GLY A 97 -19.23 -5.40 -6.37
C GLY A 97 -20.06 -5.57 -5.10
N GLU A 98 -19.89 -6.72 -4.43
CA GLU A 98 -20.61 -7.13 -3.20
C GLU A 98 -19.86 -6.75 -1.91
N GLY A 99 -18.95 -5.78 -1.99
CA GLY A 99 -18.08 -5.37 -0.87
C GLY A 99 -16.62 -5.81 -1.03
N ASP A 100 -16.23 -6.21 -2.23
CA ASP A 100 -14.85 -6.51 -2.58
C ASP A 100 -14.00 -5.23 -2.61
N PRO A 101 -12.68 -5.31 -2.36
CA PRO A 101 -11.77 -4.18 -2.58
C PRO A 101 -11.68 -3.84 -4.07
N THR A 102 -11.06 -2.70 -4.37
CA THR A 102 -10.67 -2.36 -5.74
C THR A 102 -9.46 -3.18 -6.19
N ASP A 103 -9.26 -3.34 -7.50
CA ASP A 103 -8.15 -4.18 -8.03
C ASP A 103 -6.79 -3.74 -7.48
N ASN A 104 -6.54 -2.43 -7.42
CA ASN A 104 -5.29 -1.86 -6.91
C ASN A 104 -5.11 -1.97 -5.38
N ALA A 105 -6.14 -2.42 -4.66
CA ALA A 105 -6.11 -2.63 -3.22
C ALA A 105 -6.30 -4.11 -2.84
N GLN A 106 -6.23 -5.02 -3.82
CA GLN A 106 -6.43 -6.45 -3.58
C GLN A 106 -5.28 -7.08 -2.79
N ASP A 107 -4.05 -6.60 -3.01
CA ASP A 107 -2.83 -7.07 -2.35
C ASP A 107 -2.57 -6.39 -0.98
N PHE A 108 -3.41 -5.43 -0.60
CA PHE A 108 -3.31 -4.65 0.64
C PHE A 108 -3.72 -5.44 1.89
#